data_AF-A0A536HKH5-F1
#
_entry.id   AF-A0A536HKH5-F1
#
_cell.length_a   1.000
_cell.length_b   1.000
_cell.length_c   1.000
_cell.angle_alpha   90.00
_cell.angle_beta   90.00
_cell.angle_gamma   90.00
#
_symmetry.space_group_name_H-M   'P 1'
#
loop_
_entity.id
_entity.type
_entity.pdbx_description
1 polymer ?
#
loop_
_entity_poly.entity_id
_entity_poly.type
_entity_poly.pdbx_seq_one_letter_code
_entity_poly.pdbx_strand_id
1 'polypeptide(L)'
;MRHQLSLEKRGRRGQSLAEMAVVIPVLVFLLMGGFDATMLIANKITAGYAVRQGARLAAELGGSQTNPGATTLQIDRQIARNALAVARSMNAVTLKEVDIYAPSKPDGSYTPGDPVDQYFVSSDGSLSAGSATFPIQNRNQTPPNETSIGVRMLWQYSPPAGVFPKNMQMEDYAVMKAAPVLV
;
A
#
# COMPACT_ATOMS: atom_id res chain seq x y z
N MET A 1 35.23 53.62 33.45
CA MET A 1 35.24 52.35 32.69
C MET A 1 34.49 51.17 33.37
N ARG A 2 33.55 51.36 34.32
CA ARG A 2 32.79 50.25 34.95
C ARG A 2 31.34 50.09 34.45
N HIS A 3 30.83 50.99 33.60
CA HIS A 3 29.43 50.98 33.17
C HIS A 3 29.13 50.16 31.90
N GLN A 4 30.13 49.74 31.13
CA GLN A 4 29.92 49.01 29.87
C GLN A 4 29.75 47.49 30.02
N LEU A 5 30.10 46.91 31.17
CA LEU A 5 30.06 45.44 31.37
C LEU A 5 28.66 44.87 31.66
N SER A 6 27.64 45.69 31.99
CA SER A 6 26.31 45.18 32.35
C SER A 6 25.35 45.04 31.16
N LEU A 7 25.55 45.82 30.09
CA LEU A 7 24.73 45.76 28.86
C LEU A 7 25.01 44.48 28.05
N GLU A 8 26.28 44.05 27.97
CA GLU A 8 26.65 42.81 27.26
C GLU A 8 26.03 41.56 27.88
N LYS A 9 25.92 41.50 29.22
CA LYS A 9 25.32 40.34 29.91
C LYS A 9 23.81 40.21 29.68
N ARG A 10 23.09 41.32 29.47
CA ARG A 10 21.65 41.28 29.13
C ARG A 10 21.42 40.89 27.67
N GLY A 11 22.24 41.39 26.74
CA GLY A 11 22.16 41.02 25.32
C GLY A 11 22.37 39.52 25.08
N ARG A 12 23.36 38.90 25.75
CA ARG A 12 23.66 37.46 25.61
C ARG A 12 22.53 36.54 26.08
N ARG A 13 21.78 36.91 27.13
CA ARG A 13 20.62 36.12 27.60
C ARG A 13 19.40 36.24 26.68
N GLY A 14 19.14 37.44 26.13
CA GLY A 14 18.05 37.65 25.17
C GLY A 14 18.31 36.98 23.82
N GLN A 15 19.56 36.96 23.36
CA GLN A 15 19.97 36.28 22.14
C GLN A 15 19.78 34.76 22.22
N SER A 16 20.22 34.12 23.30
CA SER A 16 20.04 32.66 23.47
C SER A 16 18.56 32.26 23.53
N LEU A 17 17.70 33.10 24.13
CA LEU A 17 16.25 32.91 24.10
C LEU A 17 15.69 33.02 22.68
N ALA A 18 16.15 33.98 21.89
CA ALA A 18 15.73 34.14 20.49
C ALA A 18 16.19 32.98 19.59
N GLU A 19 17.41 32.49 19.77
CA GLU A 19 17.94 31.32 19.05
C GLU A 19 17.13 30.06 19.39
N MET A 20 16.85 29.80 20.68
CA MET A 20 16.04 28.65 21.08
C MET A 20 14.58 28.76 20.62
N ALA A 21 14.03 29.97 20.54
CA ALA A 21 12.68 30.21 20.03
C ALA A 21 12.55 29.84 18.54
N VAL A 22 13.64 29.85 17.77
CA VAL A 22 13.64 29.41 16.37
C VAL A 22 14.03 27.94 16.25
N VAL A 23 15.00 27.48 17.03
CA VAL A 23 15.50 26.09 16.95
C VAL A 23 14.44 25.08 17.40
N ILE A 24 13.72 25.35 18.51
CA ILE A 24 12.75 24.38 19.05
C ILE A 24 11.63 24.07 18.05
N PRO A 25 10.95 25.06 17.42
CA PRO A 25 9.93 24.77 16.40
C PRO A 25 10.48 23.98 15.21
N VAL A 26 11.69 24.29 14.76
CA VAL A 26 12.33 23.57 13.64
C VAL A 26 12.59 22.11 14.03
N LEU A 27 13.12 21.87 15.23
CA LEU A 27 13.35 20.50 15.73
C LEU A 27 12.04 19.73 15.89
N VAL A 28 10.99 20.36 16.43
CA VAL A 28 9.65 19.73 16.56
C VAL A 28 9.10 19.37 15.19
N PHE A 29 9.20 20.28 14.22
CA PHE A 29 8.74 20.03 12.85
C PHE A 29 9.49 18.86 12.20
N LEU A 30 10.82 18.79 12.37
CA LEU A 30 11.63 17.68 11.87
C LEU A 30 11.28 16.35 12.54
N LEU A 31 11.01 16.35 13.85
CA LEU A 31 10.58 15.15 14.58
C LEU A 31 9.20 14.66 14.09
N MET A 32 8.26 15.58 13.89
CA MET A 32 6.92 15.26 13.37
C MET A 32 7.00 14.70 11.94
N GLY A 33 7.81 15.30 11.07
CA GLY A 33 8.02 14.80 9.70
C GLY A 33 8.70 13.44 9.66
N GLY A 34 9.70 13.21 10.53
CA GLY A 34 10.35 11.91 10.68
C GLY A 34 9.41 10.80 11.18
N PHE A 35 8.50 11.14 12.09
CA PHE A 35 7.46 10.22 12.55
C PHE A 35 6.50 9.84 11.42
N ASP A 36 5.96 10.81 10.70
CA ASP A 36 5.05 10.58 9.56
C ASP A 36 5.74 9.75 8.46
N ALA A 37 7.02 10.00 8.17
CA ALA A 37 7.81 9.23 7.21
C ALA A 37 8.03 7.77 7.65
N THR A 38 8.34 7.55 8.92
CA THR A 38 8.58 6.20 9.46
C THR A 38 7.33 5.34 9.35
N MET A 39 6.18 5.90 9.72
CA MET A 39 4.89 5.20 9.59
C MET A 39 4.54 4.92 8.12
N LEU A 40 4.76 5.88 7.22
CA LEU A 40 4.54 5.67 5.79
C LEU A 40 5.37 4.50 5.25
N ILE A 41 6.66 4.43 5.58
CA ILE A 41 7.56 3.36 5.14
C ILE A 41 7.12 2.00 5.70
N ALA A 42 6.77 1.95 7.00
CA ALA A 42 6.29 0.72 7.62
C ALA A 42 5.01 0.19 6.94
N ASN A 43 4.07 1.08 6.62
CA ASN A 43 2.87 0.77 5.87
C ASN A 43 3.19 0.28 4.45
N LYS A 44 4.14 0.92 3.76
CA LYS A 44 4.58 0.52 2.42
C LYS A 44 5.14 -0.90 2.38
N ILE A 45 5.97 -1.25 3.37
CA ILE A 45 6.52 -2.60 3.52
C ILE A 45 5.38 -3.61 3.74
N THR A 46 4.44 -3.28 4.62
CA THR A 46 3.28 -4.14 4.95
C THR A 46 2.37 -4.36 3.74
N ALA A 47 2.05 -3.30 2.99
CA ALA A 47 1.29 -3.39 1.75
C ALA A 47 1.98 -4.28 0.71
N GLY A 48 3.31 -4.13 0.57
CA GLY A 48 4.13 -5.00 -0.28
C GLY A 48 4.13 -6.47 0.14
N TYR A 49 4.02 -6.78 1.43
CA TYR A 49 3.81 -8.16 1.90
C TYR A 49 2.40 -8.66 1.60
N ALA A 50 1.38 -7.82 1.81
CA ALA A 50 -0.01 -8.14 1.57
C ALA A 50 -0.26 -8.55 0.11
N VAL A 51 0.17 -7.75 -0.86
CA VAL A 51 0.00 -8.06 -2.28
C VAL A 51 0.79 -9.29 -2.71
N ARG A 52 1.98 -9.54 -2.12
CA ARG A 52 2.76 -10.76 -2.39
C ARG A 52 2.13 -12.02 -1.81
N GLN A 53 1.41 -11.93 -0.70
CA GLN A 53 0.64 -13.07 -0.18
C GLN A 53 -0.61 -13.31 -1.03
N GLY A 54 -1.33 -12.24 -1.38
CA GLY A 54 -2.46 -12.31 -2.31
C GLY A 54 -2.06 -12.93 -3.65
N ALA A 55 -0.95 -12.50 -4.26
CA ALA A 55 -0.48 -13.03 -5.54
C ALA A 55 -0.04 -14.50 -5.46
N ARG A 56 0.54 -14.95 -4.33
CA ARG A 56 0.81 -16.38 -4.10
C ARG A 56 -0.47 -17.20 -4.08
N LEU A 57 -1.44 -16.76 -3.27
CA LEU A 57 -2.71 -17.45 -3.17
C LEU A 57 -3.47 -17.41 -4.52
N ALA A 58 -3.39 -16.32 -5.26
CA ALA A 58 -3.97 -16.20 -6.58
C ALA A 58 -3.36 -17.17 -7.59
N ALA A 59 -2.04 -17.35 -7.54
CA ALA A 59 -1.35 -18.34 -8.35
C ALA A 59 -1.73 -19.78 -7.99
N GLU A 60 -1.86 -20.08 -6.70
CA GLU A 60 -2.25 -21.42 -6.21
C GLU A 60 -3.71 -21.76 -6.53
N LEU A 61 -4.64 -20.82 -6.33
CA LEU A 61 -6.04 -21.02 -6.69
C LEU A 61 -6.23 -21.05 -8.22
N GLY A 62 -5.47 -20.23 -8.96
CA GLY A 62 -5.43 -20.29 -10.41
C GLY A 62 -6.79 -20.08 -11.08
N GLY A 63 -7.10 -20.95 -12.04
CA GLY A 63 -8.27 -20.86 -12.92
C GLY A 63 -9.25 -22.02 -12.78
N SER A 64 -10.09 -22.19 -13.80
CA SER A 64 -11.10 -23.25 -13.85
C SER A 64 -10.50 -24.67 -13.86
N GLN A 65 -9.23 -24.83 -14.24
CA GLN A 65 -8.51 -26.11 -14.21
C GLN A 65 -8.38 -26.65 -12.78
N THR A 66 -8.05 -25.80 -11.80
CA THR A 66 -7.95 -26.20 -10.39
C THR A 66 -9.30 -26.16 -9.68
N ASN A 67 -10.20 -25.27 -10.11
CA ASN A 67 -11.49 -25.02 -9.46
C ASN A 67 -12.68 -25.21 -10.41
N PRO A 68 -12.96 -26.44 -10.89
CA PRO A 68 -14.08 -26.69 -11.78
C PRO A 68 -15.40 -26.42 -11.03
N GLY A 69 -16.14 -25.41 -11.47
CA GLY A 69 -17.44 -25.03 -10.90
C GLY A 69 -17.42 -23.88 -9.88
N ALA A 70 -16.24 -23.35 -9.53
CA ALA A 70 -16.17 -22.10 -8.77
C ALA A 70 -16.51 -20.90 -9.67
N THR A 71 -17.02 -19.84 -9.07
CA THR A 71 -17.18 -18.54 -9.74
C THR A 71 -15.96 -17.66 -9.51
N THR A 72 -15.64 -16.77 -10.46
CA THR A 72 -14.56 -15.77 -10.32
C THR A 72 -14.67 -15.01 -9.00
N LEU A 73 -15.88 -14.56 -8.67
CA LEU A 73 -16.16 -13.80 -7.46
C LEU A 73 -15.89 -14.59 -6.15
N GLN A 74 -15.99 -15.93 -6.16
CA GLN A 74 -15.67 -16.74 -4.97
C GLN A 74 -14.15 -16.82 -4.77
N ILE A 75 -13.40 -17.15 -5.82
CA ILE A 75 -11.95 -17.26 -5.81
C ILE A 75 -11.31 -15.92 -5.46
N ASP A 76 -11.76 -14.87 -6.12
CA ASP A 76 -11.19 -13.55 -5.95
C ASP A 76 -11.47 -12.93 -4.59
N ARG A 77 -12.67 -13.16 -4.03
CA ARG A 77 -12.94 -12.73 -2.65
C ARG A 77 -12.03 -13.44 -1.65
N GLN A 78 -11.56 -14.65 -1.93
CA GLN A 78 -10.59 -15.32 -1.07
C GLN A 78 -9.20 -14.66 -1.19
N ILE A 79 -8.77 -14.35 -2.41
CA ILE A 79 -7.51 -13.64 -2.69
C ILE A 79 -7.51 -12.25 -2.04
N ALA A 80 -8.55 -11.45 -2.31
CA ALA A 80 -8.69 -10.09 -1.79
C ALA A 80 -8.78 -10.06 -0.27
N ARG A 81 -9.53 -10.99 0.36
CA ARG A 81 -9.57 -11.10 1.82
C ARG A 81 -8.23 -11.51 2.42
N ASN A 82 -7.47 -12.39 1.77
CA ASN A 82 -6.15 -12.78 2.23
C ASN A 82 -5.18 -11.58 2.23
N ALA A 83 -5.12 -10.83 1.13
CA ALA A 83 -4.33 -9.61 1.06
C ALA A 83 -4.78 -8.58 2.11
N LEU A 84 -6.10 -8.37 2.25
CA LEU A 84 -6.66 -7.45 3.22
C LEU A 84 -6.35 -7.85 4.67
N ALA A 85 -6.33 -9.15 4.98
CA ALA A 85 -6.02 -9.63 6.33
C ALA A 85 -4.61 -9.22 6.79
N VAL A 86 -3.64 -9.20 5.86
CA VAL A 86 -2.28 -8.70 6.14
C VAL A 86 -2.27 -7.18 6.31
N ALA A 87 -2.96 -6.48 5.40
CA ALA A 87 -3.00 -5.02 5.37
C ALA A 87 -3.72 -4.40 6.58
N ARG A 88 -4.54 -5.16 7.32
CA ARG A 88 -5.18 -4.71 8.57
C ARG A 88 -4.19 -4.29 9.66
N SER A 89 -2.92 -4.70 9.58
CA SER A 89 -1.87 -4.27 10.52
C SER A 89 -1.30 -2.87 10.21
N MET A 90 -1.65 -2.28 9.07
CA MET A 90 -1.24 -0.92 8.70
C MET A 90 -1.95 0.12 9.57
N ASN A 91 -1.22 1.19 9.90
CA ASN A 91 -1.72 2.26 10.78
C ASN A 91 -1.85 3.58 10.03
N ALA A 92 -2.83 4.39 10.40
CA ALA A 92 -3.04 5.70 9.79
C ALA A 92 -3.24 5.62 8.26
N VAL A 93 -3.96 4.60 7.81
CA VAL A 93 -4.29 4.37 6.40
C VAL A 93 -5.77 4.11 6.20
N THR A 94 -6.27 4.47 5.02
CA THR A 94 -7.56 3.99 4.51
C THR A 94 -7.29 3.09 3.31
N LEU A 95 -7.61 1.81 3.43
CA LEU A 95 -7.59 0.89 2.29
C LEU A 95 -8.74 1.25 1.36
N LYS A 96 -8.48 1.33 0.04
CA LYS A 96 -9.46 1.77 -0.95
C LYS A 96 -9.91 0.63 -1.85
N GLU A 97 -8.95 -0.15 -2.33
CA GLU A 97 -9.20 -1.11 -3.39
C GLU A 97 -8.15 -2.22 -3.37
N VAL A 98 -8.59 -3.44 -3.69
CA VAL A 98 -7.72 -4.57 -4.03
C VAL A 98 -8.14 -5.07 -5.40
N ASP A 99 -7.19 -5.14 -6.32
CA ASP A 99 -7.41 -5.53 -7.70
C ASP A 99 -6.69 -6.83 -8.00
N ILE A 100 -7.32 -7.67 -8.80
CA ILE A 100 -6.74 -8.90 -9.34
C ILE A 100 -6.69 -8.73 -10.85
N TYR A 101 -5.51 -8.77 -11.45
CA TYR A 101 -5.33 -8.38 -12.84
C TYR A 101 -4.39 -9.32 -13.61
N ALA A 102 -4.48 -9.29 -14.94
CA ALA A 102 -3.52 -9.91 -15.82
C ALA A 102 -2.57 -8.84 -16.39
N PRO A 103 -1.29 -8.80 -16.00
CA PRO A 103 -0.35 -7.80 -16.51
C PRO A 103 -0.07 -8.03 -17.99
N SER A 104 -0.17 -6.96 -18.79
CA SER A 104 0.29 -6.98 -20.19
C SER A 104 1.79 -6.78 -20.34
N LYS A 105 2.45 -6.17 -19.34
CA LYS A 105 3.88 -5.86 -19.38
C LYS A 105 4.74 -6.93 -18.71
N PRO A 106 5.95 -7.20 -19.24
CA PRO A 106 6.88 -8.16 -18.65
C PRO A 106 7.33 -7.81 -17.22
N ASP A 107 7.30 -6.53 -16.84
CA ASP A 107 7.65 -6.06 -15.50
C ASP A 107 6.54 -6.32 -14.45
N GLY A 108 5.38 -6.80 -14.89
CA GLY A 108 4.23 -7.08 -14.02
C GLY A 108 3.48 -5.82 -13.56
N SER A 109 3.84 -4.64 -14.02
CA SER A 109 3.13 -3.41 -13.68
C SER A 109 1.69 -3.44 -14.20
N TYR A 110 0.76 -2.92 -13.39
CA TYR A 110 -0.61 -2.71 -13.83
C TYR A 110 -0.68 -1.52 -14.78
N THR A 111 -1.41 -1.67 -15.89
CA THR A 111 -1.64 -0.62 -16.86
C THR A 111 -3.12 -0.51 -17.22
N PRO A 112 -3.63 0.72 -17.47
CA PRO A 112 -4.98 0.90 -17.96
C PRO A 112 -5.20 0.10 -19.26
N GLY A 113 -6.18 -0.80 -19.25
CA GLY A 113 -6.45 -1.74 -20.35
C GLY A 113 -6.11 -3.19 -20.02
N ASP A 114 -5.33 -3.45 -18.98
CA ASP A 114 -5.15 -4.80 -18.45
C ASP A 114 -6.49 -5.36 -17.96
N PRO A 115 -6.81 -6.64 -18.23
CA PRO A 115 -7.94 -7.32 -17.61
C PRO A 115 -7.82 -7.25 -16.09
N VAL A 116 -8.88 -6.81 -15.42
CA VAL A 116 -8.91 -6.55 -13.98
C VAL A 116 -10.26 -6.86 -13.37
N ASP A 117 -10.23 -7.50 -12.21
CA ASP A 117 -11.34 -7.65 -11.29
C ASP A 117 -11.07 -6.76 -10.06
N GLN A 118 -11.92 -5.76 -9.87
CA GLN A 118 -11.77 -4.73 -8.84
C GLN A 118 -12.60 -5.04 -7.60
N TYR A 119 -12.03 -4.83 -6.43
CA TYR A 119 -12.71 -5.00 -5.15
C TYR A 119 -12.51 -3.78 -4.26
N PHE A 120 -13.56 -2.97 -4.11
CA PHE A 120 -13.53 -1.81 -3.23
C PHE A 120 -13.63 -2.23 -1.77
N VAL A 121 -12.86 -1.55 -0.92
CA VAL A 121 -12.79 -1.80 0.52
C VAL A 121 -13.58 -0.73 1.26
N SER A 122 -14.61 -1.15 1.99
CA SER A 122 -15.38 -0.27 2.87
C SER A 122 -14.68 -0.05 4.21
N SER A 123 -15.11 0.94 4.99
CA SER A 123 -14.52 1.26 6.31
C SER A 123 -14.67 0.14 7.35
N ASP A 124 -15.67 -0.73 7.20
CA ASP A 124 -15.86 -1.93 8.01
C ASP A 124 -15.00 -3.12 7.54
N GLY A 125 -14.20 -2.92 6.49
CA GLY A 125 -13.39 -3.96 5.87
C GLY A 125 -14.17 -4.95 5.00
N SER A 126 -15.44 -4.66 4.69
CA SER A 126 -16.20 -5.41 3.69
C SER A 126 -15.71 -5.10 2.28
N LEU A 127 -15.91 -6.07 1.37
CA LEU A 127 -15.53 -5.97 -0.03
C LEU A 127 -16.77 -5.87 -0.91
N SER A 128 -16.79 -4.90 -1.83
CA SER A 128 -17.77 -4.81 -2.91
C SER A 128 -17.07 -4.96 -4.26
N ALA A 129 -17.66 -5.74 -5.16
CA ALA A 129 -17.10 -5.94 -6.50
C ALA A 129 -17.36 -4.71 -7.38
N GLY A 130 -16.34 -4.31 -8.14
CA GLY A 130 -16.38 -3.27 -9.15
C GLY A 130 -16.38 -3.87 -10.56
N SER A 131 -15.47 -3.38 -11.42
CA SER A 131 -15.23 -3.99 -12.73
C SER A 131 -14.80 -5.44 -12.61
N ALA A 132 -15.27 -6.31 -13.51
CA ALA A 132 -14.84 -7.70 -13.57
C ALA A 132 -14.57 -8.11 -15.03
N THR A 133 -13.31 -8.07 -15.43
CA THR A 133 -12.86 -8.40 -16.80
C THR A 133 -11.81 -9.50 -16.84
N PHE A 134 -11.41 -10.08 -15.71
CA PHE A 134 -10.39 -11.12 -15.61
C PHE A 134 -10.90 -12.47 -15.03
N PRO A 135 -11.88 -13.09 -15.71
CA PRO A 135 -12.57 -14.26 -15.19
C PRO A 135 -11.63 -15.48 -15.08
N ILE A 136 -11.98 -16.42 -14.18
CA ILE A 136 -11.13 -17.60 -13.90
C ILE A 136 -10.90 -18.52 -15.10
N GLN A 137 -11.74 -18.44 -16.13
CA GLN A 137 -11.57 -19.17 -17.39
C GLN A 137 -10.37 -18.68 -18.19
N ASN A 138 -9.93 -17.43 -17.97
CA ASN A 138 -8.77 -16.83 -18.65
C ASN A 138 -7.45 -17.06 -17.89
N ARG A 139 -7.50 -17.78 -16.76
CA ARG A 139 -6.35 -18.07 -15.90
C ARG A 139 -5.78 -19.45 -16.25
N ASN A 140 -5.11 -19.56 -17.39
CA ASN A 140 -4.51 -20.80 -17.86
C ASN A 140 -3.43 -21.30 -16.88
N GLN A 141 -3.48 -22.59 -16.57
CA GLN A 141 -2.51 -23.29 -15.70
C GLN A 141 -1.73 -24.39 -16.42
N THR A 142 -1.88 -24.55 -17.74
CA THR A 142 -1.16 -25.59 -18.49
C THR A 142 0.22 -25.07 -18.93
N PRO A 143 1.32 -25.75 -18.56
CA PRO A 143 2.66 -25.40 -19.04
C PRO A 143 2.77 -25.47 -20.57
N PRO A 144 3.57 -24.61 -21.22
CA PRO A 144 4.42 -23.54 -20.66
C PRO A 144 3.76 -22.15 -20.66
N ASN A 145 2.43 -22.09 -20.82
CA ASN A 145 1.70 -20.86 -21.12
C ASN A 145 0.83 -20.40 -19.94
N GLU A 146 1.31 -20.58 -18.71
CA GLU A 146 0.58 -20.21 -17.49
C GLU A 146 0.33 -18.69 -17.45
N THR A 147 -0.90 -18.31 -17.08
CA THR A 147 -1.29 -16.91 -16.96
C THR A 147 -0.55 -16.26 -15.79
N SER A 148 0.00 -15.07 -16.01
CA SER A 148 0.51 -14.22 -14.92
C SER A 148 -0.68 -13.57 -14.22
N ILE A 149 -0.75 -13.69 -12.90
CA ILE A 149 -1.81 -13.11 -12.07
C ILE A 149 -1.19 -12.10 -11.12
N GLY A 150 -1.62 -10.85 -11.27
CA GLY A 150 -1.25 -9.73 -10.41
C GLY A 150 -2.28 -9.48 -9.33
N VAL A 151 -1.79 -9.06 -8.16
CA VAL A 151 -2.62 -8.47 -7.10
C VAL A 151 -2.09 -7.07 -6.82
N ARG A 152 -2.98 -6.09 -6.86
CA ARG A 152 -2.70 -4.67 -6.64
C ARG A 152 -3.53 -4.17 -5.46
N MET A 153 -2.97 -3.25 -4.69
CA MET A 153 -3.63 -2.66 -3.53
C MET A 153 -3.48 -1.14 -3.59
N LEU A 154 -4.61 -0.44 -3.56
CA LEU A 154 -4.68 1.01 -3.46
C LEU A 154 -5.03 1.41 -2.03
N TRP A 155 -4.22 2.29 -1.45
CA TRP A 155 -4.42 2.77 -0.09
C TRP A 155 -4.04 4.24 0.04
N GLN A 156 -4.67 4.93 1.00
CA GLN A 156 -4.46 6.33 1.26
C GLN A 156 -3.81 6.51 2.63
N TYR A 157 -2.68 7.21 2.68
CA TYR A 157 -2.00 7.55 3.93
C TYR A 157 -2.62 8.80 4.56
N SER A 158 -2.88 8.75 5.87
CA SER A 158 -3.40 9.85 6.67
C SER A 158 -2.38 10.22 7.76
N PRO A 159 -1.42 11.12 7.47
CA PRO A 159 -0.30 11.44 8.36
C PRO A 159 -0.79 11.92 9.73
N PRO A 160 -0.46 11.23 10.83
CA PRO A 160 -0.95 11.59 12.16
C PRO A 160 -0.41 12.91 12.67
N ALA A 161 0.85 13.25 12.37
CA ALA A 161 1.44 14.53 12.79
C ALA A 161 1.01 15.68 11.86
N GLY A 162 0.41 15.38 10.71
CA GLY A 162 -0.12 16.36 9.78
C GLY A 162 0.94 17.15 9.02
N VAL A 163 2.18 16.66 8.98
CA VAL A 163 3.27 17.30 8.23
C VAL A 163 3.15 16.99 6.74
N PHE A 164 2.75 15.77 6.41
CA PHE A 164 2.54 15.36 5.02
C PHE A 164 1.11 15.66 4.52
N PRO A 165 0.89 15.75 3.18
CA PRO A 165 -0.44 15.90 2.62
C PRO A 165 -1.38 14.73 2.97
N LYS A 166 -2.67 15.02 3.20
CA LYS A 166 -3.69 14.03 3.58
C LYS A 166 -4.25 13.21 2.41
N ASN A 167 -3.91 13.57 1.17
CA ASN A 167 -4.39 12.94 -0.06
C ASN A 167 -3.34 12.04 -0.73
N MET A 168 -2.32 11.61 0.02
CA MET A 168 -1.29 10.71 -0.50
C MET A 168 -1.88 9.32 -0.73
N GLN A 169 -2.15 9.02 -2.00
CA GLN A 169 -2.48 7.67 -2.46
C GLN A 169 -1.21 6.92 -2.81
N MET A 170 -1.21 5.65 -2.43
CA MET A 170 -0.10 4.73 -2.63
C MET A 170 -0.64 3.46 -3.24
N GLU A 171 0.17 2.90 -4.12
CA GLU A 171 -0.14 1.67 -4.84
C GLU A 171 0.99 0.67 -4.64
N ASP A 172 0.62 -0.56 -4.35
CA ASP A 172 1.52 -1.71 -4.27
C ASP A 172 0.97 -2.82 -5.13
N TYR A 173 1.86 -3.60 -5.75
CA TYR A 173 1.46 -4.76 -6.55
C TYR A 173 2.51 -5.88 -6.48
N ALA A 174 2.05 -7.09 -6.77
CA ALA A 174 2.91 -8.23 -7.01
C ALA A 174 2.26 -9.15 -8.04
N VAL A 175 3.09 -9.84 -8.82
CA VAL A 175 2.65 -10.75 -9.88
C VAL A 175 3.28 -12.12 -9.66
N MET A 176 2.49 -13.17 -9.85
CA MET A 176 2.97 -14.55 -9.87
C MET A 176 2.34 -15.32 -11.03
N LYS A 177 3.09 -16.28 -11.58
CA LYS A 177 2.56 -17.22 -12.56
C LYS A 177 1.60 -18.19 -11.87
N ALA A 178 0.47 -18.48 -12.51
CA ALA A 178 -0.45 -19.49 -12.02
C ALA A 178 0.26 -20.84 -11.85
N ALA A 179 -0.07 -21.57 -10.79
CA ALA A 179 0.55 -22.85 -10.50
C ALA A 179 0.23 -23.85 -11.61
N PRO A 180 1.23 -24.60 -12.12
CA PRO A 180 1.03 -25.50 -13.25
C PRO A 180 0.19 -26.71 -12.85
N VAL A 181 -0.75 -27.07 -13.72
CA VAL A 181 -1.53 -28.31 -13.62
C VAL A 181 -1.13 -29.20 -14.79
N LEU A 182 -0.68 -30.42 -14.46
CA LEU A 182 -0.45 -31.47 -15.45
C LEU A 182 -1.80 -32.08 -15.77
N VAL A 183 -2.31 -31.80 -16.97
CA VAL A 183 -3.53 -32.38 -17.53
C VAL A 183 -3.15 -33.54 -18.44
#